data_AF-A0A1M4E607-F1
#
_entry.id   AF-A0A1M4E607-F1
#
_cell.length_a   1.000
_cell.length_b   1.000
_cell.length_c   1.000
_cell.angle_alpha   90.00
_cell.angle_beta   90.00
_cell.angle_gamma   90.00
#
_symmetry.space_group_name_H-M   'P 1'
#
loop_
_entity.id
_entity.type
_entity.pdbx_description
1 polymer ?
#
loop_
_entity_poly.entity_id
_entity_poly.type
_entity_poly.pdbx_seq_one_letter_code
_entity_poly.pdbx_strand_id
1 'polypeptide(L)'
;MVKAASRQSVPVRRADAERNIAAILAAATRLLSSDPAASVAAIAKAAGVGRVTLYGHFPSREALVEAVLNHVIGAADAALEDPALETVPAPEAMAALLRSSWEILDQHRRLFVAADRTMATERIRQHHDRPLRRVERLIERGRRNGDFRTDLPLSWLVSMFFSLVHGAAQEREAGRLAPEDVERVLITSMLSLLTDGVPASS
;
A
#
# COMPACT_ATOMS: atom_id res chain seq x y z
N MET A 1 5.84 -18.18 -58.64
CA MET A 1 4.93 -18.73 -57.62
C MET A 1 5.03 -17.87 -56.36
N VAL A 2 3.88 -17.46 -55.84
CA VAL A 2 3.72 -16.41 -54.83
C VAL A 2 4.05 -16.91 -53.42
N LYS A 3 4.72 -16.02 -52.69
CA LYS A 3 5.02 -15.93 -51.25
C LYS A 3 3.91 -16.46 -50.32
N ALA A 4 4.28 -17.17 -49.25
CA ALA A 4 3.48 -17.25 -48.03
C ALA A 4 4.38 -17.31 -46.79
N ALA A 5 4.74 -16.12 -46.30
CA ALA A 5 5.21 -15.92 -44.94
C ALA A 5 4.08 -15.26 -44.12
N SER A 6 3.94 -15.73 -42.88
CA SER A 6 3.15 -15.19 -41.78
C SER A 6 1.63 -15.33 -41.85
N ARG A 7 1.07 -15.99 -40.82
CA ARG A 7 -0.03 -15.47 -39.98
C ARG A 7 -0.31 -16.47 -38.85
N GLN A 8 -0.59 -15.92 -37.66
CA GLN A 8 -0.95 -16.54 -36.38
C GLN A 8 0.19 -16.81 -35.37
N SER A 9 0.50 -15.82 -34.52
CA SER A 9 1.02 -16.10 -33.16
C SER A 9 0.94 -14.95 -32.15
N VAL A 10 0.40 -13.77 -32.50
CA VAL A 10 0.43 -12.57 -31.62
C VAL A 10 -0.66 -12.60 -30.51
N PRO A 11 -1.92 -13.01 -30.77
CA PRO A 11 -2.97 -12.98 -29.74
C PRO A 11 -2.78 -14.02 -28.63
N VAL A 12 -2.37 -15.24 -28.99
CA VAL A 12 -2.18 -16.35 -28.04
C VAL A 12 -1.03 -16.06 -27.08
N ARG A 13 0.11 -15.55 -27.59
CA ARG A 13 1.27 -15.19 -26.76
C ARG A 13 0.99 -14.07 -25.77
N ARG A 14 0.16 -13.09 -26.14
CA ARG A 14 -0.25 -12.01 -25.22
C ARG A 14 -1.16 -12.55 -24.11
N ALA A 15 -2.13 -13.37 -24.46
CA ALA A 15 -3.02 -14.01 -23.48
C ALA A 15 -2.27 -14.97 -22.53
N ASP A 16 -1.22 -15.66 -23.01
CA ASP A 16 -0.34 -16.47 -22.18
C ASP A 16 0.51 -15.60 -21.24
N ALA A 17 1.06 -14.49 -21.73
CA ALA A 17 1.83 -13.54 -20.92
C ALA A 17 0.97 -12.90 -19.81
N GLU A 18 -0.24 -12.47 -20.12
CA GLU A 18 -1.19 -11.90 -19.15
C GLU A 18 -1.58 -12.92 -18.07
N ARG A 19 -1.85 -14.18 -18.47
CA ARG A 19 -2.10 -15.28 -17.52
C ARG A 19 -0.91 -15.57 -16.62
N ASN A 20 0.30 -15.59 -17.17
CA ASN A 20 1.52 -15.81 -16.39
C ASN A 20 1.76 -14.67 -15.39
N ILE A 21 1.59 -13.41 -15.80
CA ILE A 21 1.71 -12.25 -14.92
C ILE A 21 0.70 -12.37 -13.76
N ALA A 22 -0.57 -12.65 -14.05
CA ALA A 22 -1.59 -12.81 -13.04
C ALA A 22 -1.27 -13.95 -12.05
N ALA A 23 -0.83 -15.11 -12.56
CA ALA A 23 -0.44 -16.24 -11.72
C ALA A 23 0.78 -15.93 -10.83
N ILE A 24 1.78 -15.23 -11.38
CA ILE A 24 2.97 -14.80 -10.63
C ILE A 24 2.58 -13.82 -9.53
N LEU A 25 1.78 -12.79 -9.84
CA LEU A 25 1.32 -11.81 -8.86
C LEU A 25 0.51 -12.47 -7.75
N ALA A 26 -0.46 -13.34 -8.09
CA ALA A 26 -1.26 -14.04 -7.09
C ALA A 26 -0.40 -14.94 -6.17
N ALA A 27 0.56 -15.67 -6.73
CA ALA A 27 1.49 -16.48 -5.95
C ALA A 27 2.39 -15.61 -5.06
N ALA A 28 2.96 -14.54 -5.62
CA ALA A 28 3.83 -13.64 -4.90
C ALA A 28 3.11 -12.93 -3.75
N THR A 29 1.90 -12.40 -3.96
CA THR A 29 1.06 -11.81 -2.90
C THR A 29 0.86 -12.78 -1.75
N ARG A 30 0.44 -14.02 -2.05
CA ARG A 30 0.18 -15.04 -1.04
C ARG A 30 1.44 -15.42 -0.25
N LEU A 31 2.54 -15.70 -0.93
CA LEU A 31 3.78 -16.11 -0.28
C LEU A 31 4.40 -14.97 0.53
N LEU A 32 4.48 -13.75 -0.02
CA LEU A 32 5.09 -12.60 0.66
C LEU A 32 4.23 -12.09 1.84
N SER A 33 2.90 -12.22 1.76
CA SER A 33 2.02 -11.93 2.91
C SER A 33 2.19 -12.94 4.04
N SER A 34 2.69 -14.15 3.74
CA SER A 34 2.96 -15.19 4.74
C SER A 34 4.39 -15.12 5.28
N ASP A 35 5.36 -14.90 4.40
CA ASP A 35 6.79 -14.84 4.70
C ASP A 35 7.47 -13.73 3.86
N PRO A 36 7.95 -12.63 4.48
CA PRO A 36 8.61 -11.54 3.77
C PRO A 36 9.92 -11.98 3.09
N ALA A 37 10.51 -13.11 3.50
CA ALA A 37 11.74 -13.66 2.96
C ALA A 37 11.51 -14.69 1.83
N ALA A 38 10.27 -14.93 1.41
CA ALA A 38 9.95 -15.89 0.36
C ALA A 38 10.80 -15.66 -0.90
N SER A 39 11.38 -16.75 -1.41
CA SER A 39 12.31 -16.72 -2.55
C SER A 39 11.56 -16.64 -3.88
N VAL A 40 12.20 -16.00 -4.88
CA VAL A 40 11.68 -15.96 -6.26
C VAL A 40 11.47 -17.37 -6.83
N ALA A 41 12.31 -18.34 -6.44
CA ALA A 41 12.17 -19.73 -6.84
C ALA A 41 10.90 -20.38 -6.27
N ALA A 42 10.58 -20.14 -5.00
CA ALA A 42 9.34 -20.62 -4.38
C ALA A 42 8.10 -19.99 -5.03
N ILE A 43 8.17 -18.69 -5.34
CA ILE A 43 7.10 -17.96 -6.04
C ILE A 43 6.88 -18.53 -7.45
N ALA A 44 7.94 -18.73 -8.23
CA ALA A 44 7.84 -19.31 -9.57
C ALA A 44 7.19 -20.70 -9.54
N LYS A 45 7.64 -21.56 -8.61
CA LYS A 45 7.05 -22.88 -8.38
C LYS A 45 5.57 -22.80 -8.03
N ALA A 46 5.19 -21.90 -7.13
CA ALA A 46 3.81 -21.72 -6.70
C ALA A 46 2.91 -21.13 -7.80
N ALA A 47 3.47 -20.35 -8.73
CA ALA A 47 2.79 -19.80 -9.89
C ALA A 47 2.71 -20.79 -11.08
N GLY A 48 3.37 -21.96 -10.98
CA GLY A 48 3.41 -22.93 -12.07
C GLY A 48 4.27 -22.51 -13.27
N VAL A 49 5.22 -21.59 -13.08
CA VAL A 49 6.09 -21.06 -14.15
C VAL A 49 7.57 -21.36 -13.87
N GLY A 50 8.39 -21.37 -14.93
CA GLY A 50 9.84 -21.44 -14.80
C GLY A 50 10.46 -20.12 -14.30
N ARG A 51 11.64 -20.18 -13.65
CA ARG A 51 12.36 -18.97 -13.21
C ARG A 51 12.70 -18.03 -14.37
N VAL A 52 13.07 -18.57 -15.53
CA VAL A 52 13.36 -17.77 -16.74
C VAL A 52 12.12 -17.00 -17.19
N THR A 53 10.95 -17.64 -17.17
CA THR A 53 9.67 -16.98 -17.49
C THR A 53 9.35 -15.88 -16.49
N LEU A 54 9.52 -16.14 -15.18
CA LEU A 54 9.30 -15.12 -14.15
C LEU A 54 10.23 -13.92 -14.37
N TYR A 55 11.53 -14.14 -14.52
CA TYR A 55 12.50 -13.05 -14.75
C TYR A 55 12.28 -12.31 -16.08
N GLY A 56 11.70 -12.99 -17.08
CA GLY A 56 11.25 -12.35 -18.31
C GLY A 56 10.13 -11.33 -18.10
N HIS A 57 9.31 -11.48 -17.06
CA HIS A 57 8.26 -10.52 -16.69
C HIS A 57 8.72 -9.54 -15.59
N PHE A 58 9.52 -10.00 -14.65
CA PHE A 58 9.99 -9.23 -13.49
C PHE A 58 11.51 -9.39 -13.36
N PRO A 59 12.32 -8.44 -13.89
CA PRO A 59 13.76 -8.63 -14.05
C PRO A 59 14.54 -8.73 -12.73
N SER A 60 13.93 -8.35 -11.60
CA SER A 60 14.53 -8.44 -10.28
C SER A 60 13.48 -8.79 -9.22
N ARG A 61 13.94 -9.19 -8.03
CA ARG A 61 13.06 -9.35 -6.86
C ARG A 61 12.38 -8.02 -6.50
N GLU A 62 13.11 -6.92 -6.59
CA GLU A 62 12.57 -5.57 -6.38
C GLU A 62 11.40 -5.30 -7.33
N ALA A 63 11.57 -5.53 -8.64
CA ALA A 63 10.51 -5.31 -9.63
C ALA A 63 9.28 -6.21 -9.40
N LEU A 64 9.48 -7.44 -8.94
CA LEU A 64 8.38 -8.32 -8.55
C LEU A 64 7.65 -7.79 -7.32
N VAL A 65 8.37 -7.42 -6.26
CA VAL A 65 7.79 -6.91 -5.02
C VAL A 65 7.07 -5.58 -5.27
N GLU A 66 7.65 -4.69 -6.07
CA GLU A 66 7.05 -3.44 -6.53
C GLU A 66 5.72 -3.69 -7.27
N ALA A 67 5.68 -4.66 -8.19
CA ALA A 67 4.46 -4.99 -8.91
C ALA A 67 3.37 -5.55 -7.99
N VAL A 68 3.75 -6.38 -7.02
CA VAL A 68 2.83 -6.94 -6.02
C VAL A 68 2.30 -5.84 -5.08
N LEU A 69 3.19 -4.94 -4.63
CA LEU A 69 2.84 -3.79 -3.80
C LEU A 69 1.82 -2.88 -4.52
N ASN A 70 2.09 -2.55 -5.78
CA ASN A 70 1.17 -1.78 -6.62
C ASN A 70 -0.20 -2.45 -6.76
N HIS A 71 -0.22 -3.77 -6.94
CA HIS A 71 -1.47 -4.52 -7.05
C HIS A 71 -2.30 -4.44 -5.75
N VAL A 72 -1.65 -4.63 -4.59
CA VAL A 72 -2.31 -4.56 -3.28
C VAL A 72 -2.78 -3.14 -2.95
N ILE A 73 -1.94 -2.13 -3.16
CA ILE A 73 -2.33 -0.73 -2.94
C ILE A 73 -3.48 -0.33 -3.86
N GLY A 74 -3.46 -0.73 -5.13
CA GLY A 74 -4.54 -0.44 -6.07
C GLY A 74 -5.88 -1.04 -5.64
N ALA A 75 -5.88 -2.27 -5.11
CA ALA A 75 -7.08 -2.90 -4.55
C ALA A 75 -7.55 -2.19 -3.26
N ALA A 76 -6.61 -1.83 -2.39
CA ALA A 76 -6.88 -1.09 -1.15
C ALA A 76 -7.51 0.28 -1.45
N ASP A 77 -6.95 0.99 -2.41
CA ASP A 77 -7.37 2.33 -2.81
C ASP A 77 -8.82 2.38 -3.28
N ALA A 78 -9.28 1.34 -4.00
CA ALA A 78 -10.66 1.19 -4.42
C ALA A 78 -11.61 0.86 -3.25
N ALA A 79 -11.15 0.07 -2.27
CA ALA A 79 -11.93 -0.28 -1.09
C ALA A 79 -12.10 0.89 -0.11
N LEU A 80 -11.19 1.88 -0.17
CA LEU A 80 -11.18 3.07 0.69
C LEU A 80 -11.95 4.27 0.09
N GLU A 81 -12.58 4.11 -1.08
CA GLU A 81 -13.52 5.11 -1.62
C GLU A 81 -14.88 4.98 -0.92
N ASP A 82 -15.04 5.69 0.20
CA ASP A 82 -16.30 5.79 0.92
C ASP A 82 -16.83 7.25 0.91
N PRO A 83 -17.91 7.54 0.15
CA PRO A 83 -18.56 8.84 0.15
C PRO A 83 -19.06 9.30 1.52
N ALA A 84 -19.35 8.38 2.45
CA ALA A 84 -19.79 8.72 3.80
C ALA A 84 -18.73 9.48 4.59
N LEU A 85 -17.44 9.35 4.22
CA LEU A 85 -16.38 10.13 4.84
C LEU A 85 -16.50 11.64 4.57
N GLU A 86 -17.29 12.06 3.58
CA GLU A 86 -17.53 13.49 3.27
C GLU A 86 -18.63 14.13 4.11
N THR A 87 -19.46 13.32 4.78
CA THR A 87 -20.65 13.82 5.51
C THR A 87 -20.44 13.92 7.02
N VAL A 88 -19.41 13.25 7.55
CA VAL A 88 -19.07 13.27 8.99
C VAL A 88 -17.96 14.30 9.30
N PRO A 89 -17.84 14.76 10.56
CA PRO A 89 -16.75 15.64 10.99
C PRO A 89 -15.36 15.11 10.59
N ALA A 90 -14.42 16.01 10.30
CA ALA A 90 -13.10 15.59 9.80
C ALA A 90 -12.32 14.66 10.76
N PRO A 91 -12.35 14.83 12.10
CA PRO A 91 -11.72 13.89 13.03
C PRO A 91 -12.30 12.48 12.95
N GLU A 92 -13.62 12.35 12.82
CA GLU A 92 -14.32 11.06 12.69
C GLU A 92 -13.97 10.38 11.37
N ALA A 93 -13.98 11.13 10.27
CA ALA A 93 -13.55 10.63 8.96
C ALA A 93 -12.09 10.18 8.97
N MET A 94 -11.20 10.88 9.67
CA MET A 94 -9.79 10.49 9.79
C MET A 94 -9.64 9.19 10.58
N ALA A 95 -10.39 9.02 11.67
CA ALA A 95 -10.41 7.78 12.43
C ALA A 95 -10.92 6.60 11.60
N ALA A 96 -11.99 6.78 10.83
CA ALA A 96 -12.53 5.76 9.94
C ALA A 96 -11.56 5.39 8.80
N LEU A 97 -10.90 6.40 8.21
CA LEU A 97 -9.89 6.19 7.18
C LEU A 97 -8.67 5.42 7.71
N LEU A 98 -8.20 5.76 8.92
CA LEU A 98 -7.09 5.05 9.58
C LEU A 98 -7.43 3.59 9.87
N ARG A 99 -8.62 3.32 10.41
CA ARG A 99 -9.08 1.95 10.67
C ARG A 99 -9.09 1.12 9.40
N SER A 100 -9.74 1.64 8.36
CA SER A 100 -9.85 0.94 7.07
C SER A 100 -8.48 0.76 6.41
N SER A 101 -7.61 1.77 6.46
CA SER A 101 -6.24 1.68 5.95
C SER A 101 -5.41 0.64 6.72
N TRP A 102 -5.55 0.60 8.05
CA TRP A 102 -4.87 -0.34 8.91
C TRP A 102 -5.34 -1.78 8.68
N GLU A 103 -6.63 -2.04 8.57
CA GLU A 103 -7.17 -3.39 8.30
C GLU A 103 -6.58 -3.97 7.03
N ILE A 104 -6.48 -3.18 5.97
CA ILE A 104 -5.91 -3.61 4.69
C ILE A 104 -4.40 -3.82 4.81
N LEU A 105 -3.71 -2.92 5.51
CA LEU A 105 -2.27 -3.04 5.69
C LEU A 105 -1.92 -4.25 6.56
N ASP A 106 -2.59 -4.48 7.70
CA ASP A 106 -2.31 -5.59 8.63
C ASP A 106 -2.44 -6.96 7.95
N GLN A 107 -3.46 -7.12 7.08
CA GLN A 107 -3.66 -8.31 6.25
C GLN A 107 -2.44 -8.62 5.36
N HIS A 108 -1.73 -7.58 4.92
CA HIS A 108 -0.56 -7.67 4.05
C HIS A 108 0.74 -7.19 4.72
N ARG A 109 0.80 -7.08 6.05
CA ARG A 109 1.91 -6.38 6.74
C ARG A 109 3.29 -6.95 6.38
N ARG A 110 3.38 -8.27 6.20
CA ARG A 110 4.63 -8.95 5.82
C ARG A 110 5.05 -8.63 4.39
N LEU A 111 4.10 -8.42 3.47
CA LEU A 111 4.41 -7.90 2.14
C LEU A 111 4.98 -6.48 2.23
N PHE A 112 4.40 -5.60 3.05
CA PHE A 112 4.95 -4.26 3.28
C PHE A 112 6.34 -4.30 3.89
N VAL A 113 6.62 -5.22 4.83
CA VAL A 113 7.97 -5.46 5.35
C VAL A 113 8.91 -5.98 4.25
N ALA A 114 8.44 -6.83 3.33
CA ALA A 114 9.25 -7.27 2.20
C ALA A 114 9.59 -6.12 1.24
N ALA A 115 8.65 -5.21 1.00
CA ALA A 115 8.86 -3.98 0.21
C ALA A 115 9.90 -3.07 0.88
N ASP A 116 9.76 -2.80 2.18
CA ASP A 116 10.69 -1.99 2.96
C ASP A 116 12.13 -2.55 2.95
N ARG A 117 12.28 -3.89 2.94
CA ARG A 117 13.59 -4.55 2.82
C ARG A 117 14.21 -4.50 1.42
N THR A 118 13.44 -4.18 0.39
CA THR A 118 13.89 -4.25 -1.02
C THR A 118 13.93 -2.91 -1.73
N MET A 119 13.23 -1.91 -1.22
CA MET A 119 13.01 -0.64 -1.89
C MET A 119 13.24 0.51 -0.92
N ALA A 120 13.67 1.66 -1.43
CA ALA A 120 13.74 2.88 -0.63
C ALA A 120 12.33 3.33 -0.21
N THR A 121 12.20 3.89 0.99
CA THR A 121 10.92 4.40 1.53
C THR A 121 10.25 5.39 0.58
N GLU A 122 11.02 6.25 -0.08
CA GLU A 122 10.50 7.21 -1.07
C GLU A 122 9.79 6.52 -2.24
N ARG A 123 10.33 5.39 -2.70
CA ARG A 123 9.73 4.61 -3.79
C ARG A 123 8.42 3.94 -3.34
N ILE A 124 8.39 3.42 -2.11
CA ILE A 124 7.15 2.89 -1.51
C ILE A 124 6.10 4.01 -1.40
N ARG A 125 6.52 5.20 -0.98
CA ARG A 125 5.65 6.37 -0.84
C ARG A 125 5.02 6.79 -2.18
N GLN A 126 5.77 6.77 -3.28
CA GLN A 126 5.25 7.09 -4.61
C GLN A 126 4.08 6.18 -5.02
N HIS A 127 4.12 4.90 -4.64
CA HIS A 127 3.00 3.98 -4.89
C HIS A 127 1.74 4.34 -4.08
N HIS A 128 1.88 5.16 -3.03
CA HIS A 128 0.77 5.65 -2.21
C HIS A 128 0.26 7.04 -2.63
N ASP A 129 0.70 7.61 -3.75
CA ASP A 129 0.29 8.95 -4.19
C ASP A 129 -1.23 9.11 -4.30
N ARG A 130 -1.94 8.10 -4.85
CA ARG A 130 -3.41 8.16 -4.96
C ARG A 130 -4.11 8.07 -3.60
N PRO A 131 -3.79 7.09 -2.71
CA PRO A 131 -4.29 7.08 -1.34
C PRO A 131 -4.00 8.38 -0.57
N LEU A 132 -2.77 8.91 -0.66
CA LEU A 132 -2.35 10.10 0.08
C LEU A 132 -3.04 11.38 -0.37
N ARG A 133 -3.44 11.49 -1.65
CA ARG A 133 -4.31 12.59 -2.10
C ARG A 133 -5.67 12.60 -1.39
N ARG A 134 -6.20 11.46 -0.94
CA ARG A 134 -7.45 11.44 -0.15
C ARG A 134 -7.22 11.98 1.26
N VAL A 135 -6.13 11.55 1.89
CA VAL A 135 -5.68 12.04 3.20
C VAL A 135 -5.48 13.55 3.17
N GLU A 136 -4.81 14.05 2.13
CA GLU A 136 -4.58 15.48 1.91
C GLU A 136 -5.89 16.27 1.88
N ARG A 137 -6.86 15.87 1.03
CA ARG A 137 -8.18 16.52 0.94
C ARG A 137 -8.94 16.50 2.26
N LEU A 138 -8.84 15.41 3.01
CA LEU A 138 -9.48 15.28 4.31
C LEU A 138 -8.86 16.24 5.34
N ILE A 139 -7.53 16.37 5.36
CA ILE A 139 -6.84 17.33 6.23
C ILE A 139 -7.21 18.77 5.84
N GLU A 140 -7.24 19.09 4.55
CA GLU A 140 -7.69 20.41 4.07
C GLU A 140 -9.14 20.72 4.45
N ARG A 141 -10.04 19.74 4.38
CA ARG A 141 -11.43 19.89 4.83
C ARG A 141 -11.49 20.22 6.32
N GLY A 142 -10.78 19.45 7.15
CA GLY A 142 -10.73 19.72 8.59
C GLY A 142 -10.13 21.09 8.91
N ARG A 143 -9.13 21.56 8.16
CA ARG A 143 -8.60 22.92 8.28
C ARG A 143 -9.63 24.00 7.97
N ARG A 144 -10.39 23.83 6.87
CA ARG A 144 -11.45 24.79 6.48
C ARG A 144 -12.56 24.86 7.52
N ASN A 145 -12.85 23.75 8.19
CA ASN A 145 -13.90 23.67 9.21
C ASN A 145 -13.42 24.05 10.62
N GLY A 146 -12.12 24.27 10.81
CA GLY A 146 -11.52 24.55 12.12
C GLY A 146 -11.31 23.31 13.00
N ASP A 147 -11.46 22.09 12.45
CA ASP A 147 -11.26 20.83 13.17
C ASP A 147 -9.77 20.51 13.36
N PHE A 148 -8.92 20.95 12.43
CA PHE A 148 -7.48 20.62 12.40
C PHE A 148 -6.61 21.87 12.38
N ARG A 149 -5.42 21.72 12.95
CA ARG A 149 -4.37 22.73 13.02
C ARG A 149 -3.93 23.23 11.64
N THR A 150 -3.57 24.51 11.58
CA THR A 150 -3.15 25.21 10.35
C THR A 150 -1.73 25.75 10.39
N ASP A 151 -1.06 25.62 11.53
CA ASP A 151 0.30 26.13 11.82
C ASP A 151 1.42 25.27 11.20
N LEU A 152 1.15 24.03 10.79
CA LEU A 152 2.13 23.13 10.16
C LEU A 152 1.93 23.00 8.63
N PRO A 153 2.96 22.65 7.85
CA PRO A 153 2.79 22.35 6.43
C PRO A 153 1.85 21.16 6.19
N LEU A 154 0.95 21.27 5.20
CA LEU A 154 0.03 20.18 4.85
C LEU A 154 0.79 18.91 4.43
N SER A 155 1.81 19.07 3.60
CA SER A 155 2.68 17.98 3.13
C SER A 155 3.38 17.24 4.27
N TRP A 156 3.70 17.94 5.36
CA TRP A 156 4.24 17.34 6.58
C TRP A 156 3.21 16.44 7.25
N LEU A 157 1.99 16.92 7.46
CA LEU A 157 0.91 16.14 8.08
C LEU A 157 0.55 14.88 7.27
N VAL A 158 0.51 15.00 5.93
CA VAL A 158 0.31 13.85 5.03
C VAL A 158 1.48 12.85 5.12
N SER A 159 2.71 13.35 5.31
CA SER A 159 3.88 12.49 5.52
C SER A 159 3.83 11.76 6.86
N MET A 160 3.33 12.41 7.90
CA MET A 160 3.13 11.80 9.21
C MET A 160 2.06 10.71 9.18
N PHE A 161 0.96 10.91 8.45
CA PHE A 161 -0.03 9.84 8.22
C PHE A 161 0.64 8.59 7.62
N PHE A 162 1.37 8.75 6.51
CA PHE A 162 2.06 7.64 5.84
C PHE A 162 3.02 6.92 6.79
N SER A 163 3.82 7.69 7.52
CA SER A 163 4.84 7.18 8.43
C SER A 163 4.24 6.44 9.63
N LEU A 164 3.16 6.96 10.22
CA LEU A 164 2.48 6.31 11.34
C LEU A 164 1.90 4.96 10.93
N VAL A 165 1.20 4.91 9.80
CA VAL A 165 0.55 3.68 9.32
C VAL A 165 1.57 2.59 8.99
N HIS A 166 2.67 2.94 8.31
CA HIS A 166 3.75 1.97 8.01
C HIS A 166 4.59 1.61 9.23
N GLY A 167 4.87 2.58 10.11
CA GLY A 167 5.59 2.35 11.35
C GLY A 167 4.83 1.38 12.26
N ALA A 168 3.52 1.53 12.40
CA ALA A 168 2.69 0.60 13.17
C ALA A 168 2.78 -0.84 12.65
N ALA A 169 2.88 -1.03 11.33
CA ALA A 169 3.07 -2.34 10.71
C ALA A 169 4.41 -2.98 11.08
N GLN A 170 5.48 -2.17 11.09
CA GLN A 170 6.82 -2.61 11.49
C GLN A 170 6.85 -2.96 12.98
N GLU A 171 6.28 -2.11 13.85
CA GLU A 171 6.18 -2.35 15.28
C GLU A 171 5.37 -3.62 15.59
N ARG A 172 4.28 -3.83 14.84
CA ARG A 172 3.44 -5.03 14.94
C ARG A 172 4.19 -6.30 14.51
N GLU A 173 4.88 -6.28 13.37
CA GLU A 173 5.65 -7.45 12.91
C GLU A 173 6.84 -7.73 13.84
N ALA A 174 7.44 -6.70 14.45
CA ALA A 174 8.51 -6.86 15.43
C ALA A 174 8.02 -7.29 16.82
N GLY A 175 6.70 -7.40 17.03
CA GLY A 175 6.12 -7.77 18.33
C GLY A 175 6.23 -6.68 19.40
N ARG A 176 6.54 -5.44 19.03
CA ARG A 176 6.64 -4.29 19.94
C ARG A 176 5.30 -3.58 20.16
N LEU A 177 4.34 -3.80 19.28
CA LEU A 177 2.98 -3.27 19.40
C LEU A 177 1.96 -4.42 19.34
N ALA A 178 1.11 -4.52 20.37
CA ALA A 178 0.11 -5.58 20.48
C ALA A 178 -1.03 -5.39 19.46
N PRO A 179 -1.60 -6.48 18.92
CA PRO A 179 -2.69 -6.44 17.96
C PRO A 179 -3.86 -5.52 18.31
N GLU A 180 -4.33 -5.67 19.53
CA GLU A 180 -5.48 -4.97 20.11
C GLU A 180 -5.22 -3.48 20.33
N ASP A 181 -3.96 -3.06 20.35
CA ASP A 181 -3.57 -1.68 20.61
C ASP A 181 -3.37 -0.85 19.33
N VAL A 182 -3.15 -1.49 18.18
CA VAL A 182 -2.70 -0.78 16.97
C VAL A 182 -3.67 0.30 16.53
N GLU A 183 -4.97 -0.03 16.45
CA GLU A 183 -6.00 0.91 16.02
C GLU A 183 -6.03 2.14 16.96
N ARG A 184 -6.08 1.90 18.28
CA ARG A 184 -6.10 2.97 19.29
C ARG A 184 -4.87 3.85 19.18
N VAL A 185 -3.68 3.26 19.03
CA VAL A 185 -2.41 3.99 18.93
C VAL A 185 -2.36 4.84 17.66
N LEU A 186 -2.75 4.28 16.52
CA LEU A 186 -2.78 5.01 15.24
C LEU A 186 -3.75 6.20 15.29
N ILE A 187 -5.00 5.96 15.70
CA ILE A 187 -6.03 7.00 15.74
C ILE A 187 -5.66 8.09 16.73
N THR A 188 -5.29 7.72 17.97
CA THR A 188 -4.90 8.70 18.99
C THR A 188 -3.70 9.51 18.55
N SER A 189 -2.66 8.89 17.99
CA SER A 189 -1.45 9.59 17.56
C SER A 189 -1.73 10.55 16.41
N MET A 190 -2.49 10.10 15.40
CA MET A 190 -2.79 10.95 14.25
C MET A 190 -3.71 12.12 14.63
N LEU A 191 -4.76 11.87 15.42
CA LEU A 191 -5.63 12.95 15.88
C LEU A 191 -4.87 13.94 16.75
N SER A 192 -4.06 13.49 17.71
CA SER A 192 -3.22 14.38 18.54
C SER A 192 -2.25 15.22 17.70
N LEU A 193 -1.79 14.68 16.57
CA LEU A 193 -0.90 15.40 15.66
C LEU A 193 -1.66 16.45 14.82
N LEU A 194 -2.92 16.19 14.50
CA LEU A 194 -3.78 17.05 13.68
C LEU A 194 -4.54 18.12 14.47
N THR A 195 -4.90 17.83 15.71
CA THR A 195 -5.58 18.78 16.60
C THR A 195 -4.52 19.54 17.39
N ASP A 196 -4.77 20.81 17.69
CA ASP A 196 -3.85 21.57 18.53
C ASP A 196 -3.67 20.85 19.88
N GLY A 197 -2.46 20.40 20.17
CA GLY A 197 -2.05 20.14 21.55
C GLY A 197 -2.13 21.47 22.29
N VAL A 198 -2.79 21.48 23.46
CA VAL A 198 -2.96 22.60 24.39
C VAL A 198 -2.03 23.78 24.07
N PRO A 199 -2.56 24.99 23.77
CA PRO A 199 -1.73 26.13 23.41
C PRO A 199 -0.62 26.28 24.45
N ALA A 200 0.63 26.31 23.98
CA ALA A 200 1.76 26.71 24.81
C ALA A 200 1.34 28.01 25.50
N SER A 201 1.24 27.97 26.82
CA SER A 201 0.67 29.06 27.60
C SER A 201 1.49 30.32 27.34
N SER A 202 0.81 31.32 26.77
CA SER A 202 1.09 32.76 26.73
C SER A 202 2.47 33.22 26.27
#